data_AF-A0A351IMN5-F1
#
_entry.id   AF-A0A351IMN5-F1
#
_cell.length_a   1.000
_cell.length_b   1.000
_cell.length_c   1.000
_cell.angle_alpha   90.00
_cell.angle_beta   90.00
_cell.angle_gamma   90.00
#
_symmetry.space_group_name_H-M   'P 1'
#
loop_
_entity.id
_entity.type
_entity.pdbx_description
1 polymer ?
#
loop_
_entity_poly.entity_id
_entity_poly.type
_entity_poly.pdbx_seq_one_letter_code
_entity_poly.pdbx_strand_id
1 'polypeptide(L)'
;MLQDDFDRLMEHFQLSDPSKINLEEIMREVLQFFTSLKREIMDASPEEREEIFSNLSTMYTQLMEMTSKLAGQMGISEQELLRLAEDMKNFTPDQRQLIEKTKEKMMSEVADLGRVLQKGPSKEEKRPSRKQERKPPETPRITRSKWVRP
;
A
#
# COMPACT_ATOMS: atom_id res chain seq x y z
N MET A 1 10.92 0.65 -4.29
CA MET A 1 10.14 1.31 -3.23
C MET A 1 9.67 0.31 -2.19
N LEU A 2 8.80 -0.66 -2.51
CA LEU A 2 8.35 -1.65 -1.51
C LEU A 2 9.50 -2.43 -0.86
N GLN A 3 10.47 -2.87 -1.67
CA GLN A 3 11.65 -3.60 -1.19
C GLN A 3 12.52 -2.72 -0.28
N ASP A 4 12.73 -1.45 -0.64
CA ASP A 4 13.56 -0.52 0.13
C ASP A 4 12.93 -0.19 1.50
N ASP A 5 11.59 -0.09 1.55
CA ASP A 5 10.86 0.13 2.80
C ASP A 5 10.89 -1.12 3.69
N PHE A 6 10.81 -2.31 3.09
CA PHE A 6 10.95 -3.58 3.81
C PHE A 6 12.37 -3.77 4.36
N ASP A 7 13.40 -3.52 3.54
CA ASP A 7 14.80 -3.67 3.96
C ASP A 7 15.12 -2.72 5.13
N ARG A 8 14.62 -1.48 5.08
CA ARG A 8 14.74 -0.53 6.19
C ARG A 8 14.07 -1.01 7.47
N LEU A 9 12.85 -1.55 7.36
CA LEU A 9 12.14 -2.13 8.50
C LEU A 9 12.96 -3.28 9.10
N MET A 10 13.52 -4.14 8.25
CA MET A 10 14.35 -5.28 8.67
C MET A 10 15.66 -4.86 9.32
N GLU A 11 16.33 -3.82 8.81
CA GLU A 11 17.51 -3.22 9.45
C GLU A 11 17.17 -2.70 10.85
N HIS A 12 16.01 -2.06 11.03
CA HIS A 12 15.55 -1.61 12.33
C HIS A 12 15.34 -2.78 13.31
N PHE A 13 14.82 -3.91 12.85
CA PHE A 13 14.70 -5.11 13.68
C PHE A 13 16.05 -5.77 14.03
N GLN A 14 17.03 -5.71 13.13
CA GLN A 14 18.32 -6.39 13.31
C GLN A 14 19.36 -5.56 14.08
N LEU A 15 19.34 -4.24 13.93
CA LEU A 15 20.37 -3.33 14.49
C LEU A 15 19.95 -2.69 15.81
N SER A 16 18.68 -2.79 16.19
CA SER A 16 18.21 -2.16 17.42
C SER A 16 18.65 -2.95 18.65
N ASP A 17 19.41 -2.27 19.51
CA ASP A 17 19.61 -2.69 20.89
C ASP A 17 18.22 -2.87 21.55
N PRO A 18 17.88 -4.07 22.05
CA PRO A 18 16.56 -4.33 22.62
C PRO A 18 16.20 -3.40 23.79
N SER A 19 17.18 -2.77 24.43
CA SER A 19 16.96 -1.76 25.47
C SER A 19 16.62 -0.36 24.94
N LYS A 20 16.75 -0.12 23.63
CA LYS A 20 16.51 1.16 22.95
C LYS A 20 15.46 1.07 21.85
N ILE A 21 14.81 -0.09 21.69
CA ILE A 21 13.73 -0.26 20.72
C ILE A 21 12.58 0.68 21.05
N ASN A 22 12.29 1.60 20.12
CA ASN A 22 11.10 2.43 20.17
C ASN A 22 9.96 1.70 19.46
N LEU A 23 9.12 1.00 20.22
CA LEU A 23 8.01 0.24 19.67
C LEU A 23 7.02 1.12 18.87
N GLU A 24 6.85 2.39 19.26
CA GLU A 24 5.96 3.31 18.54
C GLU A 24 6.47 3.62 17.13
N GLU A 25 7.78 3.78 16.99
CA GLU A 25 8.43 4.05 15.71
C GLU A 25 8.33 2.84 14.79
N ILE A 26 8.65 1.64 15.29
CA ILE A 26 8.49 0.39 14.54
C ILE A 26 7.03 0.22 14.09
N MET A 27 6.06 0.40 14.98
CA MET A 27 4.64 0.26 14.63
C MET A 27 4.19 1.28 13.57
N ARG A 28 4.76 2.49 13.60
CA ARG A 28 4.51 3.52 12.59
C ARG A 28 5.10 3.14 11.23
N GLU A 29 6.31 2.63 11.19
CA GLU A 29 6.97 2.15 9.97
C GLU A 29 6.22 0.97 9.35
N VAL A 30 5.78 0.02 10.17
CA VAL A 30 4.92 -1.10 9.73
C VAL A 30 3.63 -0.56 9.10
N LEU A 31 2.93 0.37 9.74
CA LEU A 31 1.71 0.96 9.16
C LEU A 31 1.99 1.68 7.84
N GLN A 32 3.10 2.39 7.74
CA GLN A 32 3.49 3.08 6.51
C GLN A 32 3.79 2.09 5.38
N PHE A 33 4.48 0.99 5.68
CA PHE A 33 4.73 -0.09 4.73
C PHE A 33 3.43 -0.66 4.18
N PHE A 34 2.48 -1.04 5.05
CA PHE A 34 1.17 -1.58 4.62
C PHE A 34 0.32 -0.57 3.84
N THR A 35 0.40 0.72 4.18
CA THR A 35 -0.29 1.78 3.44
C THR A 35 0.29 1.93 2.03
N SER A 36 1.62 1.89 1.90
CA SER A 36 2.31 1.98 0.61
C SER A 36 2.03 0.74 -0.24
N LEU A 37 2.08 -0.44 0.36
CA LEU A 37 1.72 -1.71 -0.26
C LEU A 37 0.30 -1.69 -0.84
N LYS A 38 -0.68 -1.21 -0.06
CA LYS A 38 -2.07 -1.08 -0.51
C LYS A 38 -2.17 -0.20 -1.73
N ARG A 39 -1.50 0.97 -1.74
CA ARG A 39 -1.50 1.89 -2.87
C ARG A 39 -0.89 1.23 -4.10
N GLU A 40 0.26 0.59 -3.95
CA GLU A 40 0.97 -0.07 -5.05
C GLU A 40 0.12 -1.18 -5.67
N ILE A 41 -0.55 -2.01 -4.87
CA ILE A 41 -1.48 -3.04 -5.38
C ILE A 41 -2.70 -2.42 -6.07
N MET A 42 -3.25 -1.33 -5.54
CA MET A 42 -4.41 -0.67 -6.13
C MET A 42 -4.09 -0.05 -7.50
N ASP A 43 -2.93 0.57 -7.63
CA ASP A 43 -2.49 1.27 -8.84
C ASP A 43 -1.86 0.32 -9.89
N ALA A 44 -1.41 -0.87 -9.47
CA ALA A 44 -0.80 -1.87 -10.34
C ALA A 44 -1.79 -2.57 -11.29
N SER A 45 -1.30 -2.87 -12.50
CA SER A 45 -1.91 -3.79 -13.45
C SER A 45 -1.99 -5.23 -12.91
N PRO A 46 -2.81 -6.12 -13.50
CA PRO A 46 -2.88 -7.52 -13.08
C PRO A 46 -1.52 -8.23 -13.06
N GLU A 47 -0.68 -7.98 -14.07
CA GLU A 47 0.65 -8.56 -14.18
C GLU A 47 1.61 -8.01 -13.11
N GLU A 48 1.58 -6.70 -12.86
CA GLU A 48 2.37 -6.07 -11.78
C GLU A 48 1.92 -6.53 -10.38
N ARG A 49 0.63 -6.83 -10.20
CA ARG A 49 0.13 -7.37 -8.93
C ARG A 49 0.71 -8.75 -8.63
N GLU A 50 0.84 -9.61 -9.63
CA GLU A 50 1.49 -10.91 -9.44
C GLU A 50 2.95 -10.75 -8.99
N GLU A 51 3.67 -9.79 -9.56
CA GLU A 51 5.03 -9.45 -9.14
C GLU A 51 5.07 -8.94 -7.70
N ILE A 52 4.16 -8.04 -7.31
CA ILE A 52 4.03 -7.55 -5.93
C ILE A 52 3.75 -8.70 -4.97
N PHE A 53 2.84 -9.63 -5.31
CA PHE A 53 2.56 -10.80 -4.46
C PHE A 53 3.77 -11.76 -4.36
N SER A 54 4.53 -11.91 -5.44
CA SER A 54 5.78 -12.69 -5.45
C SER A 54 6.82 -12.08 -4.51
N ASN A 55 6.97 -10.75 -4.55
CA ASN A 55 7.86 -10.00 -3.66
C ASN A 55 7.43 -10.12 -2.20
N LEU A 56 6.12 -10.03 -1.91
CA LEU A 56 5.58 -10.25 -0.57
C LEU A 56 5.87 -11.65 -0.02
N SER A 57 5.79 -12.68 -0.87
CA SER A 57 6.14 -14.06 -0.47
C SER A 57 7.62 -14.18 -0.08
N THR A 58 8.49 -13.47 -0.81
CA THR A 58 9.92 -13.40 -0.51
C THR A 58 10.17 -12.70 0.82
N MET A 59 9.54 -11.54 1.04
CA MET A 59 9.61 -10.79 2.30
C MET A 59 9.11 -11.62 3.49
N TYR A 60 8.01 -12.35 3.33
CA TYR A 60 7.50 -13.26 4.35
C TYR A 60 8.51 -14.35 4.71
N THR A 61 9.19 -14.92 3.72
CA THR A 61 10.24 -15.93 3.93
C THR A 61 11.40 -15.34 4.76
N GLN A 62 11.85 -14.13 4.42
CA GLN A 62 12.90 -13.43 5.18
C GLN A 62 12.50 -13.14 6.62
N LEU A 63 11.25 -12.75 6.85
CA LEU A 63 10.70 -12.53 8.20
C LEU A 63 10.68 -13.83 9.03
N MET A 64 10.28 -14.94 8.40
CA MET A 64 10.27 -16.26 9.05
C MET A 64 11.68 -16.75 9.37
N GLU A 65 12.65 -16.56 8.48
CA GLU A 65 14.06 -16.88 8.76
C GLU A 65 14.61 -16.07 9.94
N MET A 66 14.27 -14.79 10.04
CA MET A 66 14.67 -13.96 11.18
C MET A 66 14.01 -14.44 12.49
N THR A 67 12.73 -14.79 12.43
CA THR A 67 11.98 -15.36 13.56
C THR A 67 12.62 -16.66 14.04
N SER A 68 13.03 -17.53 13.10
CA SER A 68 13.75 -18.77 13.38
C SER A 68 15.09 -18.52 14.08
N LYS A 69 15.88 -17.57 13.56
CA LYS A 69 17.15 -17.17 14.18
C LYS A 69 16.96 -16.65 15.60
N LEU A 70 15.96 -15.79 15.84
CA LEU A 70 15.66 -15.24 17.15
C LEU A 70 15.24 -16.34 18.14
N ALA A 71 14.38 -17.26 17.70
CA ALA A 71 13.96 -18.41 18.50
C ALA A 71 15.17 -19.27 18.91
N GLY A 72 16.06 -19.56 17.96
CA GLY A 72 17.32 -20.28 18.21
C GLY A 72 18.24 -19.57 19.21
N GLN A 73 18.38 -18.25 19.13
CA GLN A 73 19.17 -17.45 20.09
C GLN A 73 18.56 -17.48 21.50
N MET A 74 17.24 -17.54 21.60
CA MET A 74 16.51 -17.61 22.87
C MET A 74 16.40 -19.04 23.42
N GLY A 75 16.84 -20.06 22.67
CA GLY A 75 16.75 -21.46 23.05
C GLY A 75 15.32 -21.99 23.10
N ILE A 76 14.40 -21.38 22.35
CA ILE A 76 12.99 -21.76 22.25
C ILE A 76 12.62 -22.12 20.81
N SER A 77 11.49 -22.79 20.63
CA SER A 77 10.95 -23.03 19.29
C SER A 77 10.29 -21.79 18.70
N GLU A 78 10.18 -21.73 17.37
CA GLU A 78 9.45 -20.67 16.66
C GLU A 78 7.99 -20.57 17.13
N GLN A 79 7.33 -21.70 17.37
CA GLN A 79 5.96 -21.72 17.85
C GLN A 79 5.84 -21.15 19.27
N GLU A 80 6.82 -21.40 20.14
CA GLU A 80 6.84 -20.80 21.47
C GLU A 80 7.11 -19.30 21.39
N LEU A 81 8.02 -18.86 20.52
CA LEU A 81 8.26 -17.44 20.30
C LEU A 81 7.00 -16.71 19.81
N LEU A 82 6.28 -17.29 18.85
CA LEU A 82 5.01 -16.75 18.37
C LEU A 82 3.95 -16.70 19.47
N ARG A 83 3.84 -17.75 20.29
CA ARG A 83 2.92 -17.76 21.45
C ARG A 83 3.27 -16.69 22.47
N LEU A 84 4.56 -16.45 22.72
CA LEU A 84 5.01 -15.38 23.61
C LEU A 84 4.66 -14.00 23.05
N ALA A 85 4.77 -13.82 21.74
CA ALA A 85 4.38 -12.58 21.06
C ALA A 85 2.86 -12.37 21.04
N GLU A 86 2.07 -13.43 21.05
CA GLU A 86 0.60 -13.37 21.13
C GLU A 86 0.08 -13.13 22.55
N ASP A 87 0.84 -13.49 23.59
CA ASP A 87 0.43 -13.26 24.97
C ASP A 87 0.60 -11.79 25.36
N MET A 88 -0.52 -11.06 25.32
CA MET A 88 -0.63 -9.65 25.69
C MET A 88 -0.16 -9.35 27.13
N LYS A 89 -0.06 -10.36 28.01
CA LYS A 89 0.46 -10.18 29.36
C LYS A 89 1.95 -9.87 29.41
N ASN A 90 2.69 -10.21 28.35
CA ASN A 90 4.12 -9.93 28.24
C ASN A 90 4.43 -8.45 27.91
N PHE A 91 3.40 -7.65 27.64
CA PHE A 91 3.53 -6.25 27.26
C PHE A 91 2.98 -5.32 28.33
N THR A 92 3.53 -4.12 28.42
CA THR A 92 2.97 -3.04 29.25
C THR A 92 1.60 -2.61 28.72
N PRO A 93 0.74 -1.96 29.53
CA PRO A 93 -0.56 -1.45 29.08
C PRO A 93 -0.47 -0.58 27.82
N ASP A 94 0.51 0.32 27.77
CA ASP A 94 0.71 1.24 26.64
C ASP A 94 1.14 0.48 25.38
N GLN A 95 2.04 -0.49 25.52
CA GLN A 95 2.47 -1.34 24.41
C GLN A 95 1.32 -2.20 23.88
N ARG A 96 0.48 -2.76 24.76
CA ARG A 96 -0.73 -3.50 24.37
C ARG A 96 -1.66 -2.64 23.53
N GLN A 97 -1.99 -1.45 24.03
CA GLN A 97 -2.89 -0.53 23.34
C GLN A 97 -2.34 -0.14 21.96
N LEU A 98 -1.03 0.10 21.88
CA LEU A 98 -0.36 0.41 20.63
C LEU A 98 -0.40 -0.78 19.64
N ILE A 99 -0.10 -2.00 20.11
CA ILE A 99 -0.14 -3.23 19.30
C ILE A 99 -1.56 -3.47 18.79
N GLU A 100 -2.58 -3.41 19.66
CA GLU A 100 -3.98 -3.62 19.28
C GLU A 100 -4.44 -2.60 18.24
N LYS A 101 -4.19 -1.31 18.49
CA LYS A 101 -4.54 -0.23 17.55
C LYS A 101 -3.87 -0.39 16.20
N THR A 102 -2.61 -0.82 16.19
CA THR A 102 -1.84 -1.06 14.96
C THR A 102 -2.40 -2.26 14.20
N LYS A 103 -2.68 -3.36 14.91
CA LYS A 103 -3.31 -4.56 14.35
C LYS A 103 -4.69 -4.26 13.76
N GLU A 104 -5.54 -3.54 14.47
CA GLU A 104 -6.85 -3.14 13.98
C GLU A 104 -6.76 -2.32 12.69
N LYS A 105 -5.86 -1.33 12.64
CA LYS A 105 -5.62 -0.55 11.42
C LYS A 105 -5.16 -1.42 10.27
N MET A 106 -4.16 -2.28 10.49
CA MET A 106 -3.67 -3.19 9.45
C MET A 106 -4.77 -4.11 8.92
N MET A 107 -5.58 -4.70 9.80
CA MET A 107 -6.70 -5.55 9.37
C MET A 107 -7.74 -4.76 8.56
N SER A 108 -8.01 -3.50 8.94
CA SER A 108 -8.90 -2.63 8.17
C SER A 108 -8.35 -2.36 6.77
N GLU A 109 -7.05 -2.05 6.64
CA GLU A 109 -6.40 -1.80 5.35
C GLU A 109 -6.45 -3.04 4.43
N VAL A 110 -6.23 -4.23 4.99
CA VAL A 110 -6.32 -5.51 4.27
C VAL A 110 -7.76 -5.82 3.85
N ALA A 111 -8.74 -5.59 4.73
CA ALA A 111 -10.15 -5.79 4.41
C ALA A 111 -10.62 -4.86 3.28
N ASP A 112 -10.17 -3.60 3.29
CA ASP A 112 -10.44 -2.65 2.23
C ASP A 112 -9.79 -3.08 0.91
N LEU A 113 -8.54 -3.55 0.94
CA LEU A 113 -7.87 -4.08 -0.24
C LEU A 113 -8.65 -5.27 -0.84
N GLY A 114 -9.08 -6.22 0.00
CA GLY A 114 -9.90 -7.35 -0.43
C GLY A 114 -11.20 -6.92 -1.12
N ARG A 115 -11.87 -5.88 -0.60
CA ARG A 115 -13.08 -5.31 -1.22
C ARG A 115 -12.80 -4.64 -2.56
N VAL A 116 -11.69 -3.92 -2.70
CA VAL A 116 -11.29 -3.26 -3.95
C VAL A 116 -10.95 -4.31 -5.01
N LEU A 117 -10.18 -5.33 -4.66
CA LEU A 117 -9.80 -6.41 -5.57
C LEU A 117 -11.01 -7.24 -6.02
N GLN A 118 -11.97 -7.52 -5.13
CA GLN A 118 -13.20 -8.26 -5.47
C GLN A 118 -14.16 -7.46 -6.36
N LYS A 119 -14.16 -6.12 -6.27
CA LYS A 119 -15.03 -5.27 -7.10
C LYS A 119 -14.56 -5.14 -8.55
N GLY A 120 -13.37 -5.65 -8.90
CA GLY A 120 -12.75 -5.47 -10.21
C GLY A 120 -12.50 -3.99 -10.51
N PRO A 121 -11.81 -3.64 -11.62
CA PRO A 121 -11.75 -2.26 -12.07
C PRO A 121 -13.19 -1.79 -12.30
N SER A 122 -13.67 -0.89 -11.44
CA SER A 122 -14.96 -0.25 -11.65
C SER A 122 -14.88 0.39 -13.02
N LYS A 123 -15.72 -0.11 -13.94
CA LYS A 123 -15.85 0.41 -15.30
C LYS A 123 -15.78 1.92 -15.25
N GLU A 124 -14.89 2.46 -16.09
CA GLU A 124 -14.80 3.87 -16.45
C GLU A 124 -16.10 4.61 -16.12
N GLU A 125 -16.01 5.60 -15.24
CA GLU A 125 -16.91 6.75 -15.37
C GLU A 125 -16.68 7.30 -16.77
N LYS A 126 -17.47 6.79 -17.71
CA LYS A 126 -17.72 7.39 -19.01
C LYS A 126 -18.19 8.79 -18.72
N ARG A 127 -17.25 9.74 -18.68
CA ARG A 127 -17.54 11.15 -18.90
C ARG A 127 -18.44 11.20 -20.13
N PRO A 128 -19.62 11.82 -20.05
CA PRO A 128 -20.57 11.79 -21.15
C PRO A 128 -19.90 12.38 -22.40
N SER A 129 -19.79 11.55 -23.44
CA SER A 129 -19.42 11.96 -24.79
C SER A 129 -20.30 13.14 -25.21
N ARG A 130 -19.69 14.34 -25.21
CA ARG A 130 -20.28 15.53 -25.79
C ARG A 130 -20.47 15.25 -27.28
N LYS A 131 -21.73 15.05 -27.67
CA LYS A 131 -22.17 14.78 -29.03
C LYS A 131 -21.56 15.80 -30.00
N GLN A 132 -21.07 15.27 -31.10
CA GLN A 132 -20.59 15.95 -32.29
C GLN A 132 -21.62 16.96 -32.79
N GLU A 133 -21.23 18.23 -32.97
CA GLU A 133 -21.77 19.06 -34.04
C GLU A 133 -20.71 19.17 -35.13
N ARG A 134 -20.99 18.46 -36.22
CA ARG A 134 -20.21 18.49 -37.47
C ARG A 134 -20.49 19.82 -38.18
N LYS A 135 -19.44 20.54 -38.54
CA LYS A 135 -19.49 21.64 -39.53
C LYS A 135 -19.88 21.11 -40.91
N PRO A 136 -20.56 21.92 -41.73
CA PRO A 136 -20.36 21.91 -43.18
C PRO A 136 -19.47 23.10 -43.63
N PRO A 137 -18.70 22.96 -44.73
CA PRO A 137 -17.78 23.98 -45.27
C PRO A 137 -18.41 24.82 -46.42
N GLU A 138 -17.59 25.73 -46.98
CA GLU A 138 -17.77 26.58 -48.19
C GLU A 138 -18.47 27.94 -47.99
N THR A 139 -18.01 29.10 -48.49
CA THR A 139 -16.98 29.53 -49.47
C THR A 139 -16.68 31.04 -49.26
N PRO A 140 -15.56 31.59 -49.76
CA PRO A 140 -15.28 33.03 -49.75
C PRO A 140 -15.90 33.69 -50.98
N ARG A 141 -16.76 34.72 -50.80
CA ARG A 141 -17.20 35.56 -51.92
C ARG A 141 -17.28 37.04 -51.54
N ILE A 142 -16.42 37.77 -52.23
CA ILE A 142 -16.30 39.22 -52.36
C ILE A 142 -17.60 39.81 -52.89
N THR A 143 -18.13 40.88 -52.27
CA THR A 143 -18.91 41.91 -52.99
C THR A 143 -18.78 43.30 -52.35
N ARG A 144 -17.96 44.12 -53.03
CA ARG A 144 -18.07 45.57 -53.31
C ARG A 144 -18.84 46.48 -52.33
N SER A 145 -18.08 47.31 -51.65
CA SER A 145 -18.44 48.68 -51.30
C SER A 145 -18.81 49.49 -52.55
N LYS A 146 -20.04 50.01 -52.60
CA LYS A 146 -20.43 51.15 -53.44
C LYS A 146 -21.11 52.16 -52.52
N TRP A 147 -20.36 53.19 -52.13
CA TRP A 147 -20.93 54.45 -51.70
C TRP A 147 -20.99 55.36 -52.93
N VAL A 148 -22.19 55.80 -53.30
CA VAL A 148 -22.40 56.95 -54.20
C VAL A 148 -23.44 57.86 -53.54
N ARG A 149 -23.09 59.15 -53.58
CA ARG A 149 -23.69 60.34 -52.94
C ARG A 149 -25.14 60.64 -53.37
N PRO A 150 -25.79 61.58 -52.66
CA PRO A 150 -26.12 62.89 -53.26
C PRO A 150 -25.14 64.01 -52.87
#